data_AF-A0A1F2XAK0-F1
#
_entry.id   AF-A0A1F2XAK0-F1
#
_cell.length_a   1.000
_cell.length_b   1.000
_cell.length_c   1.000
_cell.angle_alpha   90.00
_cell.angle_beta   90.00
_cell.angle_gamma   90.00
#
_symmetry.space_group_name_H-M   'P 1'
#
loop_
_entity.id
_entity.type
_entity.pdbx_description
1 polymer ?
#
loop_
_entity_poly.entity_id
_entity_poly.type
_entity_poly.pdbx_seq_one_letter_code
_entity_poly.pdbx_strand_id
1 'polypeptide(L)'
;MTRTRGVPHPKWWHLGLKVRHEGLATDPLPLPDGGSLAITMDLRHHEIVLRSSTGWELRSDLRSAGTGTELADRMFDAVSELGLEGPYDRSRFENDDPRTYDPAAAEVYFEAFVAVNTIFERRRLSLGDRVSPIQVWPHGFDLAFDWFGSRIEEEGGERVSPEVNLGFYPGGIPYFYSNPWPFDSSLVGSPLPHGAQWHLEGWQGTMLPYAAVRAGDAATRLLDYARAVFDLATPGLGV
;
A
#
# COMPACT_ATOMS: atom_id res chain seq x y z
N MET A 1 -6.54 11.55 -17.47
CA MET A 1 -7.64 10.61 -17.20
C MET A 1 -7.60 10.21 -15.74
N THR A 2 -8.66 10.48 -14.98
CA THR A 2 -8.76 10.18 -13.55
C THR A 2 -8.87 8.67 -13.38
N ARG A 3 -7.83 8.02 -12.83
CA ARG A 3 -7.77 6.55 -12.69
C ARG A 3 -8.74 6.00 -11.64
N THR A 4 -9.34 6.87 -10.81
CA THR A 4 -10.34 6.53 -9.79
C THR A 4 -11.30 7.69 -9.51
N ARG A 5 -12.54 7.37 -9.12
CA ARG A 5 -13.54 8.33 -8.60
C ARG A 5 -13.30 8.52 -7.10
N GLY A 6 -12.30 9.32 -6.73
CA GLY A 6 -12.03 9.76 -5.36
C GLY A 6 -11.73 11.26 -5.34
N VAL A 7 -11.74 11.90 -4.17
CA VAL A 7 -11.26 13.29 -4.06
C VAL A 7 -9.76 13.28 -4.39
N PRO A 8 -9.32 13.85 -5.53
CA PRO A 8 -7.95 13.69 -5.96
C PRO A 8 -7.00 14.34 -4.98
N HIS A 9 -6.02 13.57 -4.53
CA HIS A 9 -4.88 14.07 -3.78
C HIS A 9 -3.68 14.19 -4.74
N PRO A 10 -2.86 15.27 -4.70
CA PRO A 10 -1.70 15.42 -5.57
C PRO A 10 -0.71 14.26 -5.51
N LYS A 11 -0.57 13.64 -4.34
CA LYS A 11 0.25 12.42 -4.09
C LYS A 11 -0.52 11.11 -4.29
N TRP A 12 -1.70 11.14 -4.93
CA TRP A 12 -2.50 9.96 -5.28
C TRP A 12 -2.97 9.08 -4.10
N TRP A 13 -2.94 9.59 -2.87
CA TRP A 13 -3.33 8.84 -1.65
C TRP A 13 -4.78 8.36 -1.62
N HIS A 14 -5.64 8.93 -2.45
CA HIS A 14 -7.02 8.47 -2.64
C HIS A 14 -7.12 7.13 -3.38
N LEU A 15 -6.01 6.60 -3.92
CA LEU A 15 -5.93 5.30 -4.58
C LEU A 15 -5.63 4.14 -3.61
N GLY A 16 -5.02 4.42 -2.47
CA GLY A 16 -4.51 3.39 -1.57
C GLY A 16 -5.62 2.77 -0.70
N LEU A 17 -5.47 1.49 -0.39
CA LEU A 17 -6.31 0.85 0.63
C LEU A 17 -5.71 1.11 2.02
N LYS A 18 -6.56 1.11 3.04
CA LYS A 18 -6.16 1.26 4.44
C LYS A 18 -6.38 -0.07 5.15
N VAL A 19 -5.44 -0.43 6.02
CA VAL A 19 -5.62 -1.55 6.94
C VAL A 19 -6.70 -1.16 7.96
N ARG A 20 -7.74 -1.98 8.07
CA ARG A 20 -8.85 -1.87 9.03
C ARG A 20 -8.93 -3.13 9.90
N HIS A 21 -9.98 -3.27 10.69
CA HIS A 21 -10.08 -4.36 11.67
C HIS A 21 -10.45 -5.70 11.01
N GLU A 22 -11.25 -5.60 9.95
CA GLU A 22 -11.79 -6.69 9.14
C GLU A 22 -10.94 -7.01 7.90
N GLY A 23 -10.18 -6.03 7.38
CA GLY A 23 -9.41 -6.23 6.17
C GLY A 23 -8.80 -4.96 5.59
N LEU A 24 -8.89 -4.82 4.26
CA LEU A 24 -8.36 -3.67 3.52
C LEU A 24 -9.52 -2.86 2.91
N ALA A 25 -9.56 -1.57 3.19
CA ALA A 25 -10.68 -0.72 2.78
C ALA A 25 -10.23 0.52 2.00
N THR A 26 -11.04 0.96 1.04
CA THR A 26 -10.87 2.28 0.42
C THR A 26 -11.25 3.40 1.39
N ASP A 27 -10.76 4.62 1.13
CA ASP A 27 -11.45 5.80 1.64
C ASP A 27 -12.83 5.96 0.95
N PRO A 28 -13.77 6.73 1.51
CA PRO A 28 -15.09 6.93 0.90
C PRO A 28 -14.99 7.55 -0.50
N LEU A 29 -15.58 6.87 -1.48
CA LEU A 29 -15.68 7.29 -2.87
C LEU A 29 -16.99 8.09 -3.05
N PRO A 30 -16.98 9.31 -3.61
CA PRO A 30 -18.19 10.09 -3.80
C PRO A 30 -19.12 9.46 -4.85
N LEU A 31 -20.42 9.41 -4.54
CA LEU A 31 -21.48 8.96 -5.44
C LEU A 31 -22.18 10.16 -6.13
N PRO A 32 -22.79 9.97 -7.32
CA PRO A 32 -23.48 11.04 -8.05
C PRO A 32 -24.66 11.66 -7.29
N ASP A 33 -25.30 10.91 -6.40
CA ASP A 33 -26.43 11.34 -5.58
C ASP A 33 -26.02 12.15 -4.33
N GLY A 34 -24.72 12.41 -4.16
CA GLY A 34 -24.15 13.08 -2.99
C GLY A 34 -23.83 12.15 -1.82
N GLY A 35 -24.13 10.86 -1.94
CA GLY A 35 -23.68 9.83 -1.00
C GLY A 35 -22.22 9.45 -1.18
N SER A 36 -21.80 8.39 -0.48
CA SER A 36 -20.48 7.80 -0.63
C SER A 36 -20.55 6.28 -0.69
N LEU A 37 -19.54 5.67 -1.32
CA LEU A 37 -19.31 4.24 -1.41
C LEU A 37 -17.99 3.90 -0.73
N ALA A 38 -17.97 2.88 0.11
CA ALA A 38 -16.74 2.26 0.60
C ALA A 38 -16.65 0.82 0.12
N ILE A 39 -15.46 0.42 -0.32
CA ILE A 39 -15.17 -0.97 -0.73
C ILE A 39 -14.20 -1.55 0.28
N THR A 40 -14.55 -2.70 0.85
CA THR A 40 -13.73 -3.43 1.82
C THR A 40 -13.49 -4.85 1.32
N MET A 41 -12.23 -5.24 1.21
CA MET A 41 -11.83 -6.63 1.14
C MET A 41 -11.75 -7.14 2.59
N ASP A 42 -12.83 -7.77 3.05
CA ASP A 42 -12.93 -8.36 4.39
C ASP A 42 -12.22 -9.71 4.39
N LEU A 43 -11.05 -9.74 5.01
CA LEU A 43 -10.17 -10.91 5.06
C LEU A 43 -10.47 -11.80 6.27
N ARG A 44 -11.39 -11.39 7.16
CA ARG A 44 -11.90 -12.20 8.28
C ARG A 44 -13.10 -13.04 7.87
N HIS A 45 -13.97 -12.48 7.01
CA HIS A 45 -15.15 -13.17 6.48
C HIS A 45 -14.95 -13.68 5.05
N HIS A 46 -13.81 -13.37 4.43
CA HIS A 46 -13.43 -13.79 3.07
C HIS A 46 -14.42 -13.30 2.00
N GLU A 47 -14.72 -12.01 2.03
CA GLU A 47 -15.67 -11.38 1.10
C GLU A 47 -15.18 -9.98 0.67
N ILE A 48 -15.63 -9.52 -0.49
CA ILE A 48 -15.59 -8.10 -0.87
C ILE A 48 -16.95 -7.51 -0.55
N VAL A 49 -16.95 -6.44 0.23
CA VAL A 49 -18.15 -5.73 0.66
C VAL A 49 -18.12 -4.31 0.10
N LEU A 50 -19.17 -3.96 -0.64
CA LEU A 50 -19.42 -2.61 -1.12
C LEU A 50 -20.59 -2.04 -0.33
N ARG A 51 -20.42 -0.89 0.30
CA ARG A 51 -21.47 -0.23 1.11
C ARG A 51 -21.62 1.23 0.73
N SER A 52 -22.85 1.63 0.44
CA SER A 52 -23.18 3.04 0.26
C SER A 52 -23.64 3.70 1.57
N SER A 53 -23.47 5.01 1.68
CA SER A 53 -24.05 5.82 2.76
C SER A 53 -25.58 5.90 2.71
N THR A 54 -26.20 5.41 1.63
CA THR A 54 -27.66 5.35 1.43
C THR A 54 -28.27 4.00 1.83
N GLY A 55 -27.45 3.05 2.31
CA GLY A 55 -27.87 1.74 2.80
C GLY A 55 -27.86 0.62 1.75
N TRP A 56 -27.43 0.90 0.52
CA TRP A 56 -27.16 -0.15 -0.47
C TRP A 56 -25.92 -0.94 -0.06
N GLU A 57 -25.97 -2.26 -0.19
CA GLU A 57 -24.87 -3.16 0.14
C GLU A 57 -24.80 -4.31 -0.87
N LEU A 58 -23.60 -4.64 -1.31
CA LEU A 58 -23.29 -5.86 -2.06
C LEU A 58 -22.16 -6.62 -1.38
N ARG A 59 -22.29 -7.95 -1.33
CA ARG A 59 -21.27 -8.87 -0.84
C ARG A 59 -20.91 -9.87 -1.92
N SER A 60 -19.62 -10.03 -2.17
CA SER A 60 -19.07 -11.04 -3.08
C SER A 60 -18.13 -11.95 -2.32
N ASP A 61 -18.42 -13.24 -2.27
CA ASP A 61 -17.56 -14.24 -1.63
C ASP A 61 -16.24 -14.38 -2.40
N LEU A 62 -15.09 -14.22 -1.72
CA LEU A 62 -13.77 -14.38 -2.32
C LEU A 62 -13.44 -15.85 -2.61
N ARG A 63 -14.09 -16.80 -1.94
CA ARG A 63 -13.93 -18.25 -2.17
C ARG A 63 -14.55 -18.68 -3.51
N SER A 64 -15.49 -17.89 -4.01
CA SER A 64 -16.12 -18.05 -5.31
C SER A 64 -15.44 -17.19 -6.37
N ALA A 65 -14.14 -16.91 -6.23
CA ALA A 65 -13.40 -15.93 -7.04
C ALA A 65 -13.64 -16.12 -8.55
N GLY A 66 -13.72 -17.37 -9.01
CA GLY A 66 -13.87 -17.67 -10.43
C GLY A 66 -12.59 -17.29 -11.16
N THR A 67 -12.72 -16.49 -12.21
CA THR A 67 -11.58 -15.91 -12.95
C THR A 67 -11.36 -14.44 -12.58
N GLY A 68 -10.21 -13.87 -12.99
CA GLY A 68 -9.95 -12.44 -12.82
C GLY A 68 -10.97 -11.57 -13.56
N THR A 69 -11.35 -12.01 -14.76
CA THR A 69 -12.37 -11.36 -15.61
C THR A 69 -13.73 -11.34 -14.89
N GLU A 70 -14.18 -12.49 -14.39
CA GLU A 70 -15.49 -12.61 -13.73
C GLU A 70 -15.57 -11.76 -12.45
N LEU A 71 -14.50 -11.70 -11.66
CA LEU A 71 -14.46 -10.84 -10.47
C LEU A 71 -14.55 -9.37 -10.87
N ALA A 72 -13.78 -8.94 -11.88
CA ALA A 72 -13.79 -7.55 -12.33
C ALA A 72 -15.15 -7.14 -12.89
N ASP A 73 -15.78 -7.98 -13.72
CA ASP A 73 -17.11 -7.71 -14.27
C ASP A 73 -18.16 -7.58 -13.15
N ARG A 74 -18.16 -8.48 -12.16
CA ARG A 74 -19.04 -8.34 -10.98
C ARG A 74 -18.84 -7.01 -10.26
N MET A 75 -17.60 -6.55 -10.10
CA MET A 75 -17.31 -5.27 -9.45
C MET A 75 -17.74 -4.08 -10.31
N PHE A 76 -17.53 -4.14 -11.63
CA PHE A 76 -17.94 -3.08 -12.55
C PHE A 76 -19.46 -2.94 -12.64
N ASP A 77 -20.18 -4.07 -12.70
CA ASP A 77 -21.64 -4.07 -12.71
C ASP A 77 -22.18 -3.46 -11.41
N ALA A 78 -21.63 -3.88 -10.27
CA ALA A 78 -22.00 -3.37 -8.94
C ALA A 78 -21.84 -1.85 -8.80
N VAL A 79 -20.71 -1.29 -9.25
CA VAL A 79 -20.50 0.16 -9.17
C VAL A 79 -21.32 0.91 -10.22
N SER A 80 -21.63 0.29 -11.36
CA SER A 80 -22.49 0.87 -12.40
C SER A 80 -23.93 1.03 -11.91
N GLU A 81 -24.45 0.11 -11.09
CA GLU A 81 -25.77 0.25 -10.42
C GLU A 81 -25.87 1.52 -9.54
N LEU A 82 -24.72 1.98 -9.02
CA LEU A 82 -24.61 3.21 -8.22
C LEU A 82 -24.32 4.46 -9.07
N GLY A 83 -24.40 4.35 -10.40
CA GLY A 83 -24.12 5.44 -11.34
C GLY A 83 -22.64 5.77 -11.47
N LEU A 84 -21.74 4.91 -10.96
CA LEU A 84 -20.30 5.05 -11.18
C LEU A 84 -19.94 4.45 -12.53
N GLU A 85 -20.12 5.24 -13.58
CA GLU A 85 -19.71 4.90 -14.94
C GLU A 85 -18.37 5.58 -15.30
N GLY A 86 -17.56 4.89 -16.11
CA GLY A 86 -16.30 5.40 -16.62
C GLY A 86 -15.66 4.49 -17.66
N PRO A 87 -14.65 5.00 -18.41
CA PRO A 87 -13.88 4.20 -19.35
C PRO A 87 -12.90 3.31 -18.58
N TYR A 88 -13.43 2.30 -17.88
CA TYR A 88 -12.64 1.30 -17.20
C TYR A 88 -11.87 0.48 -18.24
N ASP A 89 -10.56 0.43 -18.07
CA ASP A 89 -9.69 -0.42 -18.88
C ASP A 89 -9.84 -1.88 -18.43
N ARG A 90 -10.92 -2.53 -18.90
CA ARG A 90 -11.28 -3.92 -18.56
C ARG A 90 -10.18 -4.91 -18.94
N SER A 91 -9.39 -4.59 -19.98
CA SER A 91 -8.29 -5.45 -20.45
C SER A 91 -7.22 -5.71 -19.39
N ARG A 92 -7.09 -4.83 -18.38
CA ARG A 92 -6.18 -5.03 -17.24
C ARG A 92 -6.59 -6.18 -16.33
N PHE A 93 -7.84 -6.61 -16.41
CA PHE A 93 -8.42 -7.65 -15.57
C PHE A 93 -8.76 -8.92 -16.37
N GLU A 94 -8.55 -8.91 -17.68
CA GLU A 94 -8.75 -10.08 -18.55
C GLU A 94 -7.78 -11.19 -18.15
N ASN A 95 -8.31 -12.18 -17.45
CA ASN A 95 -7.62 -13.40 -17.09
C ASN A 95 -8.68 -14.46 -16.80
N ASP A 96 -8.85 -15.39 -17.75
CA ASP A 96 -9.84 -16.47 -17.67
C ASP A 96 -9.28 -17.74 -17.01
N ASP A 97 -8.08 -17.66 -16.44
CA ASP A 97 -7.53 -18.76 -15.65
C ASP A 97 -8.28 -18.87 -14.32
N PRO A 98 -8.78 -20.06 -13.94
CA PRO A 98 -9.41 -20.25 -12.65
C PRO A 98 -8.47 -19.86 -11.50
N ARG A 99 -8.96 -19.02 -10.59
CA ARG A 99 -8.23 -18.58 -9.40
C ARG A 99 -8.69 -19.36 -8.18
N THR A 100 -7.74 -19.88 -7.42
CA THR A 100 -8.01 -20.50 -6.12
C THR A 100 -7.78 -19.45 -5.03
N TYR A 101 -8.77 -19.29 -4.16
CA TYR A 101 -8.63 -18.50 -2.95
C TYR A 101 -8.36 -19.43 -1.77
N ASP A 102 -7.27 -19.18 -1.03
CA ASP A 102 -6.93 -19.89 0.20
C ASP A 102 -7.22 -18.98 1.40
N PRO A 103 -8.30 -19.26 2.17
CA PRO A 103 -8.65 -18.50 3.37
C PRO A 103 -7.52 -18.44 4.41
N ALA A 104 -6.79 -19.55 4.62
CA ALA A 104 -5.73 -19.61 5.63
C ALA A 104 -4.54 -18.75 5.21
N ALA A 105 -4.18 -18.76 3.92
CA ALA A 105 -3.15 -17.87 3.40
C ALA A 105 -3.56 -16.39 3.51
N ALA A 106 -4.83 -16.07 3.26
CA ALA A 106 -5.37 -14.73 3.40
C ALA A 106 -5.34 -14.22 4.85
N GLU A 107 -5.63 -15.10 5.82
CA GLU A 107 -5.52 -14.77 7.25
C GLU A 107 -4.08 -14.47 7.66
N VAL A 108 -3.12 -15.33 7.29
CA VAL A 108 -1.69 -15.14 7.58
C VAL A 108 -1.18 -13.83 6.96
N TYR A 109 -1.58 -13.55 5.71
CA TYR A 109 -1.30 -12.30 5.03
C TYR A 109 -1.84 -11.10 5.82
N PHE A 110 -3.10 -11.15 6.23
CA PHE A 110 -3.75 -10.04 6.92
C PHE A 110 -3.14 -9.79 8.30
N GLU A 111 -2.82 -10.85 9.05
CA GLU A 111 -2.13 -10.75 10.34
C GLU A 111 -0.76 -10.08 10.21
N ALA A 112 -0.01 -10.41 9.16
CA ALA A 112 1.25 -9.73 8.86
C ALA A 112 1.02 -8.24 8.59
N PHE A 113 0.01 -7.87 7.80
CA PHE A 113 -0.32 -6.47 7.50
C PHE A 113 -0.71 -5.68 8.76
N VAL A 114 -1.54 -6.26 9.63
CA VAL A 114 -1.92 -5.62 10.90
C VAL A 114 -0.70 -5.40 11.80
N ALA A 115 0.17 -6.40 11.93
CA ALA A 115 1.38 -6.31 12.74
C ALA A 115 2.35 -5.25 12.18
N VAL A 116 2.61 -5.26 10.87
CA VAL A 116 3.50 -4.30 10.21
C VAL A 116 2.92 -2.89 10.27
N ASN A 117 1.63 -2.71 10.01
CA ASN A 117 0.96 -1.41 10.11
C ASN A 117 1.12 -0.80 11.50
N THR A 118 0.98 -1.62 12.55
CA THR A 118 1.18 -1.18 13.94
C THR A 118 2.61 -0.70 14.19
N ILE A 119 3.61 -1.40 13.65
CA ILE A 119 5.02 -1.02 13.81
C ILE A 119 5.34 0.22 12.97
N PHE A 120 4.83 0.30 11.75
CA PHE A 120 4.97 1.45 10.87
C PHE A 120 4.35 2.70 11.48
N GLU A 121 3.17 2.63 12.11
CA GLU A 121 2.58 3.80 12.78
C GLU A 121 3.47 4.30 13.93
N ARG A 122 4.10 3.40 14.71
CA ARG A 122 5.05 3.82 15.75
C ARG A 122 6.21 4.60 15.15
N ARG A 123 6.76 4.15 14.01
CA ARG A 123 7.84 4.88 13.35
C ARG A 123 7.32 6.19 12.76
N ARG A 124 6.22 6.16 12.03
CA ARG A 124 5.61 7.31 11.37
C ARG A 124 5.34 8.45 12.36
N LEU A 125 4.76 8.16 13.53
CA LEU A 125 4.48 9.15 14.57
C LEU A 125 5.74 9.80 15.16
N SER A 126 6.91 9.17 15.02
CA SER A 126 8.19 9.72 15.49
C SER A 126 8.84 10.73 14.53
N LEU A 127 8.31 10.91 13.32
CA LEU A 127 8.94 11.67 12.23
C LEU A 127 8.37 13.07 12.00
N GLY A 128 7.40 13.48 12.82
CA GLY A 128 6.72 14.76 12.70
C GLY A 128 5.55 14.74 11.71
N ASP A 129 5.29 15.87 11.07
CA ASP A 129 4.10 16.14 10.26
C ASP A 129 4.26 15.87 8.76
N ARG A 130 5.50 15.83 8.25
CA ARG A 130 5.82 15.58 6.84
C ARG A 130 5.82 14.09 6.49
N VAL A 131 4.77 13.36 6.84
CA VAL A 131 4.64 11.93 6.56
C VAL A 131 3.36 11.61 5.81
N SER A 132 3.41 10.70 4.85
CA SER A 132 2.20 10.17 4.19
C SER A 132 1.45 9.25 5.16
N PRO A 133 0.13 9.05 5.01
CA PRO A 133 -0.54 7.97 5.71
C PRO A 133 0.01 6.62 5.23
N ILE A 134 -0.05 5.60 6.08
CA ILE A 134 0.29 4.23 5.67
C ILE A 134 -0.82 3.70 4.77
N GLN A 135 -0.45 3.13 3.61
CA GLN A 135 -1.40 2.65 2.62
C GLN A 135 -0.94 1.34 2.01
N VAL A 136 -1.90 0.55 1.55
CA VAL A 136 -1.64 -0.57 0.64
C VAL A 136 -1.79 -0.08 -0.79
N TRP A 137 -0.70 -0.16 -1.56
CA TRP A 137 -0.70 0.29 -2.94
C TRP A 137 -1.19 -0.81 -3.89
N PRO A 138 -2.18 -0.54 -4.76
CA PRO A 138 -2.83 -1.59 -5.54
C PRO A 138 -1.95 -2.22 -6.64
N HIS A 139 -0.81 -1.61 -6.99
CA HIS A 139 0.07 -2.11 -8.06
C HIS A 139 1.03 -3.20 -7.57
N GLY A 140 1.62 -3.03 -6.38
CA GLY A 140 2.49 -4.02 -5.74
C GLY A 140 1.78 -4.83 -4.64
N PHE A 141 0.58 -4.40 -4.24
CA PHE A 141 -0.16 -4.89 -3.08
C PHE A 141 0.70 -4.88 -1.80
N ASP A 142 1.56 -3.87 -1.71
CA ASP A 142 2.53 -3.61 -0.65
C ASP A 142 2.02 -2.53 0.31
N LEU A 143 2.41 -2.64 1.58
CA LEU A 143 2.09 -1.65 2.61
C LEU A 143 3.25 -0.67 2.73
N ALA A 144 3.02 0.64 2.57
CA ALA A 144 4.11 1.62 2.66
C ALA A 144 3.65 2.99 3.16
N PHE A 145 4.62 3.79 3.60
CA PHE A 145 4.49 5.23 3.81
C PHE A 145 5.80 5.95 3.46
N ASP A 146 5.70 7.27 3.35
CA ASP A 146 6.79 8.15 2.94
C ASP A 146 7.04 9.19 4.03
N TRP A 147 8.31 9.53 4.20
CA TRP A 147 8.73 10.71 4.96
C TRP A 147 9.32 11.74 4.01
N PHE A 148 8.73 12.93 3.99
CA PHE A 148 9.08 14.01 3.06
C PHE A 148 10.06 14.99 3.71
N GLY A 149 11.07 15.35 2.93
CA GLY A 149 12.02 16.39 3.24
C GLY A 149 11.40 17.79 3.17
N SER A 150 12.15 18.77 3.66
CA SER A 150 11.71 20.17 3.67
C SER A 150 12.17 20.95 2.42
N ARG A 151 13.21 20.45 1.75
CA ARG A 151 13.73 21.05 0.52
C ARG A 151 12.74 20.84 -0.61
N ILE A 152 12.57 21.86 -1.45
CA ILE A 152 11.77 21.75 -2.66
C ILE A 152 12.73 21.87 -3.84
N GLU A 153 12.73 20.86 -4.69
CA GLU A 153 13.50 20.79 -5.92
C GLU A 153 12.56 21.02 -7.11
N GLU A 154 13.09 21.58 -8.19
CA GLU A 154 12.35 21.72 -9.44
C GLU A 154 12.83 20.66 -10.43
N GLU A 155 11.95 19.73 -10.79
CA GLU A 155 12.22 18.69 -11.79
C GLU A 155 11.14 18.75 -12.86
N GLY A 156 11.53 18.97 -14.11
CA GLY A 156 10.57 19.04 -15.23
C GLY A 156 9.50 20.13 -15.11
N GLY A 157 9.70 21.14 -14.25
CA GLY A 157 8.71 22.19 -13.94
C GLY A 157 7.77 21.86 -12.77
N GLU A 158 7.93 20.70 -12.12
CA GLU A 158 7.20 20.31 -10.93
C GLU A 158 8.06 20.52 -9.66
N ARG A 159 7.42 20.99 -8.59
CA ARG A 159 8.04 21.17 -7.27
C ARG A 159 7.95 19.86 -6.50
N VAL A 160 9.06 19.15 -6.36
CA VAL A 160 9.13 17.85 -5.68
C VAL A 160 9.98 17.98 -4.42
N SER A 161 9.52 17.38 -3.32
CA SER A 161 10.31 17.24 -2.10
C SER A 161 11.07 15.92 -2.14
N PRO A 162 12.34 15.87 -1.69
CA PRO A 162 13.01 14.59 -1.48
C PRO A 162 12.21 13.78 -0.46
N GLU A 163 12.23 12.47 -0.57
CA GLU A 163 11.40 11.60 0.25
C GLU A 163 12.09 10.26 0.48
N VAL A 164 11.73 9.59 1.58
CA VAL A 164 12.16 8.23 1.83
C VAL A 164 10.93 7.39 2.04
N ASN A 165 10.74 6.42 1.16
CA ASN A 165 9.73 5.41 1.33
C ASN A 165 10.21 4.33 2.31
N LEU A 166 9.30 3.82 3.13
CA LEU A 166 9.47 2.57 3.89
C LEU A 166 8.25 1.69 3.62
N GLY A 167 8.49 0.47 3.16
CA GLY A 167 7.42 -0.44 2.78
C GLY A 167 7.66 -1.90 3.11
N PHE A 168 6.60 -2.69 2.97
CA PHE A 168 6.55 -4.13 3.13
C PHE A 168 5.93 -4.75 1.88
N TYR A 169 6.74 -5.52 1.16
CA TYR A 169 6.32 -6.27 -0.01
C TYR A 169 6.04 -7.73 0.40
N PRO A 170 4.79 -8.20 0.28
CA PRO A 170 4.39 -9.53 0.73
C PRO A 170 4.52 -10.64 -0.33
N GLY A 171 4.72 -10.26 -1.60
CA GLY A 171 4.77 -11.21 -2.71
C GLY A 171 6.04 -12.06 -2.73
N GLY A 172 5.92 -13.30 -3.22
CA GLY A 172 7.06 -14.20 -3.41
C GLY A 172 7.79 -14.48 -2.10
N ILE A 173 9.06 -14.06 -2.01
CA ILE A 173 9.84 -14.05 -0.77
C ILE A 173 9.65 -12.67 -0.12
N PRO A 174 8.89 -12.55 0.99
CA PRO A 174 8.53 -11.25 1.53
C PRO A 174 9.73 -10.47 2.08
N TYR A 175 9.70 -9.15 1.94
CA TYR A 175 10.75 -8.26 2.45
C TYR A 175 10.20 -6.88 2.83
N PHE A 176 10.91 -6.21 3.73
CA PHE A 176 10.76 -4.78 3.95
C PHE A 176 11.75 -4.04 3.07
N TYR A 177 11.40 -2.84 2.64
CA TYR A 177 12.29 -2.04 1.83
C TYR A 177 12.28 -0.57 2.23
N SER A 178 13.36 0.12 1.91
CA SER A 178 13.40 1.58 1.95
C SER A 178 14.10 2.13 0.73
N ASN A 179 13.49 3.13 0.10
CA ASN A 179 13.99 3.78 -1.11
C ASN A 179 14.03 5.30 -0.88
N PRO A 180 15.22 5.88 -0.64
CA PRO A 180 15.39 7.33 -0.62
C PRO A 180 15.40 7.88 -2.04
N TRP A 181 14.73 9.01 -2.23
CA TRP A 181 14.70 9.76 -3.47
C TRP A 181 15.00 11.25 -3.20
N PRO A 182 15.89 11.89 -3.98
CA PRO A 182 16.77 11.27 -4.96
C PRO A 182 17.76 10.32 -4.28
N PHE A 183 18.14 9.24 -4.98
CA PHE A 183 19.05 8.24 -4.43
C PHE A 183 20.50 8.75 -4.45
N ASP A 184 21.17 8.76 -3.31
CA ASP A 184 22.59 9.05 -3.21
C ASP A 184 23.42 7.76 -3.13
N SER A 185 24.20 7.50 -4.18
CA SER A 185 25.11 6.36 -4.25
C SER A 185 26.17 6.32 -3.14
N SER A 186 26.46 7.44 -2.49
CA SER A 186 27.40 7.50 -1.36
C SER A 186 26.92 6.73 -0.13
N LEU A 187 25.60 6.49 -0.03
CA LEU A 187 25.02 5.72 1.07
C LEU A 187 25.37 4.23 0.99
N VAL A 188 25.65 3.72 -0.21
CA VAL A 188 25.92 2.30 -0.46
C VAL A 188 27.13 1.83 0.33
N GLY A 189 26.97 0.71 1.03
CA GLY A 189 28.00 0.14 1.90
C GLY A 189 27.92 0.61 3.36
N SER A 190 27.06 1.59 3.67
CA SER A 190 26.74 1.91 5.06
C SER A 190 26.14 0.68 5.77
N PRO A 191 26.47 0.43 7.05
CA PRO A 191 26.02 -0.74 7.78
C PRO A 191 24.50 -0.70 7.99
N LEU A 192 23.85 -1.83 7.75
CA LEU A 192 22.41 -2.01 7.94
C LEU A 192 22.15 -3.13 8.96
N PRO A 193 21.15 -2.99 9.84
CA PRO A 193 20.91 -3.94 10.91
C PRO A 193 20.18 -5.19 10.41
N HIS A 194 20.21 -6.25 11.24
CA HIS A 194 19.35 -7.43 11.12
C HIS A 194 19.41 -8.16 9.77
N GLY A 195 20.53 -8.04 9.04
CA GLY A 195 20.71 -8.69 7.74
C GLY A 195 20.07 -7.96 6.56
N ALA A 196 19.71 -6.68 6.74
CA ALA A 196 19.34 -5.81 5.63
C ALA A 196 20.52 -5.58 4.68
N GLN A 197 20.21 -5.38 3.40
CA GLN A 197 21.18 -5.28 2.31
C GLN A 197 20.81 -4.15 1.36
N TRP A 198 21.81 -3.58 0.69
CA TRP A 198 21.60 -2.64 -0.41
C TRP A 198 21.08 -3.37 -1.65
N HIS A 199 20.13 -2.74 -2.34
CA HIS A 199 19.54 -3.23 -3.58
C HIS A 199 19.69 -2.16 -4.66
N LEU A 200 20.26 -2.51 -5.81
CA LEU A 200 20.62 -1.56 -6.88
C LEU A 200 20.17 -2.02 -8.27
N GLU A 201 19.51 -3.18 -8.38
CA GLU A 201 19.10 -3.77 -9.65
C GLU A 201 17.59 -3.59 -9.85
N GLY A 202 17.20 -2.75 -10.81
CA GLY A 202 15.79 -2.43 -11.08
C GLY A 202 15.25 -1.26 -10.23
N TRP A 203 15.61 -1.18 -8.95
CA TRP A 203 15.41 0.01 -8.11
C TRP A 203 16.55 0.16 -7.09
N GLN A 204 16.66 1.33 -6.47
CA GLN A 204 17.79 1.70 -5.61
C GLN A 204 17.37 1.93 -4.16
N GLY A 205 17.94 1.19 -3.23
CA GLY A 205 17.62 1.35 -1.81
C GLY A 205 18.10 0.19 -0.98
N THR A 206 17.27 -0.23 -0.03
CA THR A 206 17.61 -1.28 0.93
C THR A 206 16.48 -2.28 1.08
N MET A 207 16.82 -3.55 1.28
CA MET A 207 15.89 -4.64 1.55
C MET A 207 16.25 -5.34 2.85
N LEU A 208 15.26 -5.60 3.69
CA LEU A 208 15.37 -6.43 4.88
C LEU A 208 14.46 -7.66 4.70
N PRO A 209 15.01 -8.89 4.62
CA PRO A 209 14.20 -10.09 4.47
C PRO A 209 13.20 -10.24 5.61
N TYR A 210 11.94 -10.56 5.30
CA TYR A 210 10.90 -10.77 6.31
C TYR A 210 11.29 -11.87 7.32
N ALA A 211 11.96 -12.92 6.84
CA ALA A 211 12.47 -14.00 7.68
C ALA A 211 13.44 -13.50 8.77
N ALA A 212 14.24 -12.47 8.47
CA ALA A 212 15.18 -11.90 9.43
C ALA A 212 14.46 -11.10 10.54
N VAL A 213 13.30 -10.50 10.23
CA VAL A 213 12.45 -9.85 11.24
C VAL A 213 11.71 -10.89 12.08
N ARG A 214 11.13 -11.92 11.43
CA ARG A 214 10.38 -13.00 12.09
C ARG A 214 11.22 -13.83 13.08
N ALA A 215 12.53 -13.93 12.87
CA ALA A 215 13.43 -14.72 13.70
C ALA A 215 13.74 -14.13 15.10
N GLY A 216 13.13 -13.00 15.48
CA GLY A 216 13.34 -12.37 16.79
C GLY A 216 12.17 -11.47 17.19
N ASP A 217 12.47 -10.42 17.97
CA ASP A 217 11.48 -9.38 18.26
C ASP A 217 11.23 -8.56 16.99
N ALA A 218 10.14 -8.89 16.29
CA ALA A 218 9.79 -8.29 15.01
C ALA A 218 9.65 -6.76 15.11
N ALA A 219 9.06 -6.25 16.20
CA ALA A 219 8.86 -4.82 16.39
C ALA A 219 10.19 -4.09 16.56
N THR A 220 11.06 -4.59 17.45
CA THR A 220 12.39 -4.02 17.66
C THR A 220 13.22 -4.05 16.37
N ARG A 221 13.27 -5.20 15.69
CA ARG A 221 14.09 -5.37 14.48
C ARG A 221 13.66 -4.45 13.35
N LEU A 222 12.36 -4.34 13.10
CA LEU A 222 11.83 -3.49 12.04
C LEU A 222 11.99 -1.99 12.39
N LEU A 223 11.85 -1.60 13.65
CA LEU A 223 12.09 -0.23 14.10
C LEU A 223 13.57 0.15 14.03
N ASP A 224 14.49 -0.76 14.35
CA ASP A 224 15.93 -0.52 14.22
C ASP A 224 16.33 -0.33 12.75
N TYR A 225 15.80 -1.17 11.85
CA TYR A 225 15.98 -1.01 10.42
C TYR A 225 15.42 0.32 9.92
N ALA A 226 14.18 0.65 10.28
CA ALA A 226 13.55 1.91 9.90
C ALA A 226 14.26 3.15 10.47
N ARG A 227 14.89 3.03 11.66
CA ARG A 227 15.74 4.09 12.21
C ARG A 227 17.00 4.24 11.36
N ALA A 228 17.73 3.14 11.12
CA ALA A 228 18.98 3.16 10.37
C ALA A 228 18.81 3.76 8.96
N VAL A 229 17.81 3.33 8.19
CA VAL A 229 17.61 3.83 6.81
C VAL A 229 17.17 5.29 6.75
N PHE A 230 16.37 5.75 7.72
CA PHE A 230 15.97 7.16 7.79
C PHE A 230 17.09 8.06 8.28
N ASP A 231 17.87 7.63 9.27
CA ASP A 231 19.04 8.39 9.76
C ASP A 231 20.09 8.56 8.64
N LEU A 232 20.31 7.51 7.83
CA LEU A 232 21.17 7.59 6.65
C LEU A 232 20.65 8.57 5.60
N ALA A 233 19.34 8.67 5.43
CA ALA A 233 18.73 9.52 4.42
C ALA A 233 18.44 10.96 4.88
N THR A 234 18.42 11.23 6.19
CA THR A 234 18.16 12.56 6.78
C THR A 234 18.98 13.68 6.13
N PRO A 235 20.30 13.55 5.86
CA PRO A 235 21.07 14.61 5.21
C PRO A 235 20.51 15.02 3.83
N GLY A 236 19.94 14.07 3.08
CA GLY A 236 19.32 14.33 1.76
C GLY A 236 17.93 14.96 1.85
N LEU A 237 17.24 14.83 3.00
CA LEU A 237 15.89 15.36 3.21
C LEU A 237 15.87 16.84 3.63
N GLY A 238 16.98 17.35 4.17
CA GLY A 238 17.06 18.71 4.70
C GLY A 238 16.14 18.92 5.92
N VAL A 239 16.10 17.94 6.83
CA VAL A 239 15.24 17.92 8.03
C VAL A 239 16.05 17.76 9.30
#